data_AF-A0A3D9H2Z3-F1
#
_entry.id   AF-A0A3D9H2Z3-F1
#
_cell.length_a   1.000
_cell.length_b   1.000
_cell.length_c   1.000
_cell.angle_alpha   90.00
_cell.angle_beta   90.00
_cell.angle_gamma   90.00
#
_symmetry.space_group_name_H-M   'P 1'
#
loop_
_entity.id
_entity.type
_entity.pdbx_description
1 polymer ?
#
loop_
_entity_poly.entity_id
_entity_poly.type
_entity_poly.pdbx_seq_one_letter_code
_entity_poly.pdbx_strand_id
1 'polypeptide(L)' 'MKTLQDIENQIIRLTTSIEVNYPELYATLDENPITIPTNAHPDMTVSIMEDYLESLKQILKQYTKTHNKQ' A
#
# COMPACT_ATOMS: atom_id res chain seq x y z
N MET A 1 14.48 -9.99 11.46
CA MET A 1 13.14 -9.71 12.00
C MET A 1 12.62 -8.50 11.23
N LYS A 2 11.49 -8.62 10.52
CA LYS A 2 10.86 -7.43 9.92
C LYS A 2 10.23 -6.65 11.07
N THR A 3 10.60 -5.38 11.20
CA THR A 3 10.01 -4.48 12.18
C THR A 3 8.82 -3.75 11.53
N LEU A 4 7.95 -3.15 12.35
CA LEU A 4 6.86 -2.30 11.87
C LEU A 4 7.36 -1.27 10.84
N GLN A 5 8.53 -0.67 11.12
CA GLN A 5 9.23 0.26 10.23
C GLN A 5 9.60 -0.33 8.87
N ASP A 6 9.92 -1.61 8.77
CA ASP A 6 10.23 -2.25 7.49
C ASP A 6 8.96 -2.35 6.62
N ILE A 7 7.83 -2.68 7.23
CA ILE A 7 6.54 -2.76 6.56
C ILE A 7 6.05 -1.37 6.16
N GLU A 8 6.16 -0.38 7.05
CA GLU A 8 5.89 1.03 6.75
C GLU A 8 6.70 1.52 5.55
N ASN A 9 8.02 1.28 5.55
CA ASN A 9 8.87 1.65 4.43
C ASN A 9 8.47 0.95 3.14
N GLN A 10 8.09 -0.33 3.21
CA GLN A 10 7.57 -1.05 2.04
C GLN A 10 6.26 -0.45 1.53
N ILE A 11 5.33 -0.09 2.42
CA ILE A 11 4.06 0.55 2.06
C ILE A 11 4.34 1.88 1.37
N ILE A 12 5.11 2.78 2.00
CA ILE A 12 5.47 4.10 1.46
C ILE A 12 6.10 3.94 0.07
N ARG A 13 7.06 3.03 -0.05
CA ARG A 13 7.79 2.84 -1.31
C ARG A 13 6.90 2.27 -2.40
N LEU A 14 5.95 1.41 -2.05
CA LEU A 14 4.96 0.86 -2.98
C LEU A 14 3.97 1.95 -3.41
N THR A 15 3.41 2.72 -2.48
CA THR A 15 2.45 3.79 -2.79
C THR A 15 3.08 4.91 -3.60
N THR A 16 4.31 5.33 -3.29
CA THR A 16 5.06 6.30 -4.13
C THR A 16 5.34 5.74 -5.52
N SER A 17 5.67 4.45 -5.63
CA SER A 17 5.84 3.83 -6.96
C SER A 17 4.52 3.82 -7.74
N ILE A 18 3.39 3.61 -7.06
CA ILE A 18 2.06 3.66 -7.66
C ILE A 18 1.72 5.09 -8.08
N GLU A 19 1.97 6.10 -7.24
CA GLU A 19 1.79 7.52 -7.58
C GLU A 19 2.55 7.93 -8.85
N VAL A 20 3.82 7.51 -8.95
CA VAL A 20 4.69 7.90 -10.08
C VAL A 20 4.39 7.11 -11.36
N ASN A 21 4.15 5.79 -11.27
CA ASN A 21 3.97 4.95 -12.45
C ASN A 21 2.50 4.76 -12.84
N TYR A 22 1.59 4.88 -11.89
CA TYR A 22 0.16 4.60 -12.03
C TYR A 22 -0.67 5.66 -11.26
N PRO A 23 -0.55 6.96 -11.60
CA PRO A 23 -1.26 8.03 -10.89
C PRO A 23 -2.78 7.84 -10.85
N GLU A 24 -3.34 7.18 -11.87
CA GLU A 24 -4.76 6.80 -11.92
C GLU A 24 -5.12 5.80 -10.82
N LEU A 25 -4.28 4.79 -10.60
CA LEU A 25 -4.46 3.83 -9.51
C LEU A 25 -4.26 4.52 -8.16
N TYR A 26 -3.26 5.42 -8.05
CA TYR A 26 -3.03 6.18 -6.83
C TYR A 26 -4.23 7.07 -6.46
N ALA A 27 -4.85 7.74 -7.44
CA ALA A 27 -6.05 8.54 -7.22
C ALA A 27 -7.20 7.69 -6.65
N THR A 28 -7.39 6.45 -7.13
CA THR A 28 -8.41 5.55 -6.55
C THR A 28 -8.10 5.08 -5.14
N LEU A 29 -6.82 5.04 -4.75
CA LEU A 29 -6.37 4.72 -3.40
C LEU A 29 -6.50 5.92 -2.46
N ASP A 30 -6.32 7.14 -2.96
CA ASP A 30 -6.48 8.39 -2.20
C ASP A 30 -7.96 8.70 -1.90
N GLU A 31 -8.89 8.29 -2.77
CA GLU A 31 -10.33 8.41 -2.52
C GLU A 31 -10.84 7.52 -1.38
N ASN A 32 -10.11 6.47 -1.03
CA ASN A 32 -10.31 5.69 0.20
C ASN A 32 -9.01 5.73 1.00
N PRO A 33 -8.73 6.84 1.70
CA PRO A 33 -7.53 6.93 2.50
C PRO A 33 -7.67 5.91 3.62
N ILE A 34 -7.03 4.75 3.47
CA ILE A 34 -6.63 3.95 4.60
C ILE A 34 -5.59 4.83 5.27
N THR A 35 -6.07 5.69 6.16
CA THR A 35 -5.27 6.54 7.02
C THR A 35 -4.28 5.61 7.68
N ILE A 36 -3.04 5.57 7.17
CA ILE A 36 -1.92 4.98 7.89
C ILE A 36 -1.88 5.80 9.17
N PRO A 37 -2.27 5.21 10.31
CA PRO A 37 -2.49 6.00 11.49
C PRO A 37 -1.14 6.41 12.01
N THR A 38 -0.83 7.69 11.82
CA THR A 38 0.28 8.36 12.46
C THR A 38 0.06 8.25 13.97
N ASN A 39 0.79 7.35 14.62
CA ASN A 39 1.00 7.22 16.08
C ASN A 39 -0.24 7.17 17.01
N ALA A 40 -1.48 7.21 16.52
CA ALA A 40 -2.69 7.39 17.33
C ALA A 40 -3.46 6.09 17.63
N HIS A 41 -3.08 4.97 17.02
CA HIS A 41 -3.74 3.67 17.24
C HIS A 41 -2.73 2.63 17.77
N PRO A 42 -2.61 2.46 19.10
CA PRO A 42 -1.73 1.46 19.70
C PRO A 42 -2.11 0.00 19.34
N ASP A 43 -3.29 -0.23 18.78
CA ASP A 43 -3.78 -1.54 18.31
C ASP A 43 -3.33 -1.90 16.89
N MET A 44 -2.61 -1.02 16.18
CA MET A 44 -2.07 -1.35 14.86
C MET A 44 -0.88 -2.31 15.01
N THR A 45 -1.20 -3.60 15.09
CA THR A 45 -0.22 -4.67 15.17
C THR A 45 0.47 -4.84 13.82
N VAL A 46 1.73 -5.29 13.82
CA VAL A 46 2.51 -5.70 12.64
C VAL A 46 1.66 -6.47 11.62
N SER A 47 0.80 -7.37 12.09
CA SER A 47 -0.13 -8.14 11.27
C SER A 47 -1.08 -7.29 10.42
N ILE A 48 -1.61 -6.18 10.94
CA ILE A 48 -2.55 -5.31 10.21
C ILE A 48 -1.82 -4.56 9.10
N MET A 49 -0.59 -4.11 9.37
CA MET A 49 0.23 -3.45 8.34
C MET A 49 0.72 -4.45 7.28
N GLU A 50 1.03 -5.69 7.66
CA GLU A 50 1.36 -6.75 6.70
C GLU A 50 0.17 -7.07 5.80
N ASP A 51 -1.04 -7.20 6.37
CA ASP A 51 -2.27 -7.45 5.61
C ASP A 51 -2.59 -6.29 4.66
N TYR A 52 -2.38 -5.05 5.10
CA TYR A 52 -2.52 -3.87 4.25
C TYR A 52 -1.49 -3.83 3.11
N LEU A 53 -0.22 -4.14 3.40
CA LEU A 53 0.83 -4.23 2.39
C LEU A 53 0.52 -5.33 1.37
N GLU A 54 0.00 -6.47 1.81
CA GLU A 54 -0.41 -7.57 0.94
C GLU A 54 -1.58 -7.17 0.04
N SER A 55 -2.59 -6.50 0.60
CA SER A 55 -3.72 -5.94 -0.14
C SER A 55 -3.26 -4.97 -1.23
N LEU A 56 -2.37 -4.02 -0.92
CA LEU A 56 -1.80 -3.10 -1.91
C LEU A 56 -1.03 -3.83 -3.01
N LYS A 57 -0.23 -4.84 -2.66
CA LYS A 57 0.49 -5.67 -3.64
C LYS A 57 -0.48 -6.43 -4.54
N GLN A 58 -1.59 -6.95 -4.00
CA GLN A 58 -2.62 -7.61 -4.81
C GLN A 58 -3.30 -6.65 -5.77
N ILE A 59 -3.67 -5.45 -5.31
CA ILE A 59 -4.26 -4.40 -6.16
C ILE A 59 -3.30 -4.06 -7.30
N LEU A 60 -2.03 -3.78 -6.98
CA LEU A 60 -1.02 -3.48 -7.99
C LEU A 60 -0.80 -4.64 -8.96
N LYS A 61 -0.77 -5.88 -8.46
CA LYS A 61 -0.65 -7.08 -9.30
C LYS A 61 -1.85 -7.25 -10.24
N GLN A 62 -3.06 -6.99 -9.76
CA GLN A 62 -4.28 -7.08 -10.55
C GLN A 62 -4.31 -5.99 -11.62
N TYR A 63 -3.91 -4.77 -11.23
CA TYR A 63 -3.84 -3.62 -12.12
C TYR A 63 -2.79 -3.85 -13.21
N THR A 64 -1.55 -4.20 -12.83
CA THR A 64 -0.49 -4.54 -13.78
C THR A 64 -0.89 -5.70 -14.68
N LYS A 65 -1.54 -6.76 -14.19
CA LYS A 65 -2.01 -7.87 -15.04
C LYS A 65 -3.07 -7.44 -16.06
N THR A 66 -3.94 -6.51 -15.68
CA THR A 66 -4.97 -5.95 -16.58
C THR A 66 -4.36 -4.97 -17.58
N HIS A 67 -3.35 -4.21 -17.15
CA HIS A 67 -2.70 -3.17 -17.93
C HIS A 67 -1.60 -3.71 -18.88
N ASN A 68 -0.88 -4.78 -18.50
CA ASN A 68 0.14 -5.46 -19.33
C ASN A 68 -0.48 -6.37 -20.41
N LYS A 69 -1.81 -6.33 -20.59
CA LYS A 69 -2.53 -7.09 -21.62
C LYS A 69 -2.74 -6.31 -22.92
N GLN A 70 -2.05 -5.18 -23.09
CA GLN A 70 -2.03 -4.39 -24.33
C GLN A 70 -0.78 -4.69 -25.15
#